data_AF-A0A5C7JJ48-F1
#
_entry.id   AF-A0A5C7JJ48-F1
#
_cell.length_a   1.000
_cell.length_b   1.000
_cell.length_c   1.000
_cell.angle_alpha   90.00
_cell.angle_beta   90.00
_cell.angle_gamma   90.00
#
_symmetry.space_group_name_H-M   'P 1'
#
loop_
_entity.id
_entity.type
_entity.pdbx_description
1 polymer ?
#
loop_
_entity_poly.entity_id
_entity_poly.type
_entity_poly.pdbx_seq_one_letter_code
_entity_poly.pdbx_strand_id
1 'polypeptide(L)'
;MARTTKAKLTKLKKEKLLKGSSSVTTPSFTSKHEVFNITEREIIQPKLDYFSKDDLRRNVRGYVNRRIKDLRLDEGKTMEKFDKLPPYVLYDMYNLHKVEQSEMKIAKIDSKNKWQMNMVNKFNNPYLRIVTQNHNFYSFLATAEMTTRLVQVLADTSEEGLAKQFGEGGNGLPQPSDAALDKAIKEGQKEVDDKIQKSEEMGGLLPGDESGEHDLNKQLDYIKLLSEIYIKDDKVTNFITKTLKCSTAYFSKKYREFEESLFEADDYDEIINLEELAFPDGVNPLAALDLVVPRREYHMKFDVYVDYSGSMDSNYHFNSKKHGTTTITGYDLSALTALRINKAGFINDCYVFGNSVKKLKQGALDYLNHKPGGGTITDRVIENINKTGKPGLIITDGQDTLRHYSPNAFIILVLGGDMCKNEIGNKYVANKQVMKFDPNTNVFEFYKR
;
A
#
# COMPACT_ATOMS: atom_id res chain seq x y z
N MET A 1 50.91 -33.58 -15.41
CA MET A 1 51.26 -32.27 -14.80
C MET A 1 50.66 -31.10 -15.59
N ALA A 2 49.32 -30.92 -15.55
CA ALA A 2 48.66 -29.85 -16.32
C ALA A 2 47.27 -29.46 -15.75
N ARG A 3 47.10 -29.42 -14.42
CA ARG A 3 45.84 -28.97 -13.79
C ARG A 3 46.00 -27.91 -12.68
N THR A 4 47.23 -27.47 -12.38
CA THR A 4 47.50 -26.51 -11.29
C THR A 4 47.78 -25.08 -11.76
N THR A 5 47.84 -24.82 -13.07
CA THR A 5 48.19 -23.50 -13.64
C THR A 5 46.99 -22.63 -13.99
N LYS A 6 45.79 -23.20 -14.17
CA LYS A 6 44.57 -22.43 -14.51
C LYS A 6 43.96 -21.70 -13.31
N ALA A 7 44.12 -22.21 -12.08
CA ALA A 7 43.59 -21.57 -10.87
C ALA A 7 44.45 -20.40 -10.35
N LYS A 8 45.75 -20.39 -10.64
CA LYS A 8 46.65 -19.28 -10.28
C LYS A 8 46.54 -18.07 -11.22
N LEU A 9 46.19 -18.27 -12.50
CA LEU A 9 45.99 -17.17 -13.46
C LEU A 9 44.71 -16.37 -13.20
N THR A 10 43.66 -17.00 -12.67
CA THR A 10 42.38 -16.34 -12.37
C THR A 10 42.43 -15.52 -11.08
N LYS A 11 43.32 -15.87 -10.13
CA LYS A 11 43.52 -15.14 -8.87
C LYS A 11 44.39 -13.89 -9.06
N LEU A 12 45.43 -13.98 -9.91
CA LEU A 12 46.31 -12.85 -10.27
C LEU A 12 45.64 -11.78 -11.16
N LYS A 13 44.59 -12.12 -11.92
CA LYS A 13 43.78 -11.13 -12.65
C LYS A 13 42.77 -10.39 -11.76
N LYS A 14 42.37 -10.95 -10.62
CA LYS A 14 41.44 -10.30 -9.68
C LYS A 14 42.13 -9.33 -8.71
N GLU A 15 43.40 -9.54 -8.40
CA GLU A 15 44.17 -8.64 -7.49
C GLU A 15 44.84 -7.45 -8.20
N LYS A 16 44.95 -7.45 -9.54
CA LYS A 16 45.45 -6.28 -10.31
C LYS A 16 44.36 -5.28 -10.75
N LEU A 17 43.09 -5.56 -10.46
CA LEU A 17 41.96 -4.68 -10.79
C LEU A 17 41.52 -3.75 -9.64
N LEU A 18 42.26 -3.73 -8.52
CA LEU A 18 41.92 -2.97 -7.31
C LEU A 18 42.96 -1.90 -6.90
N LYS A 19 43.95 -1.62 -7.75
CA LYS A 19 44.88 -0.49 -7.55
C LYS A 19 45.25 0.12 -8.89
N GLY A 20 44.75 1.32 -9.17
CA GLY A 20 45.17 2.09 -10.35
C GLY A 20 44.06 2.97 -10.90
N SER A 21 43.98 4.18 -10.37
CA SER A 21 43.34 5.33 -11.01
C SER A 21 43.89 5.55 -12.41
N SER A 22 43.03 5.52 -13.43
CA SER A 22 43.14 6.38 -14.61
C SER A 22 41.87 6.28 -15.44
N SER A 23 41.26 7.44 -15.68
CA SER A 23 40.15 7.71 -16.57
C SER A 23 40.16 6.91 -17.87
N VAL A 24 39.06 6.20 -18.15
CA VAL A 24 38.73 5.80 -19.52
C VAL A 24 37.28 6.17 -19.78
N THR A 25 37.13 7.28 -20.48
CA THR A 25 35.93 7.71 -21.18
C THR A 25 35.75 6.83 -22.42
N THR A 26 34.58 6.22 -22.59
CA THR A 26 34.07 5.87 -23.92
C THR A 26 32.68 6.50 -24.10
N PRO A 27 32.45 7.22 -25.20
CA PRO A 27 31.32 8.12 -25.36
C PRO A 27 30.12 7.41 -25.99
N SER A 28 28.91 7.89 -25.67
CA SER A 28 27.80 7.82 -26.62
C SER A 28 27.16 9.21 -26.71
N PHE A 29 27.12 9.70 -27.94
CA PHE A 29 26.64 11.03 -28.32
C PHE A 29 25.12 11.01 -28.47
N THR A 30 24.44 11.91 -27.76
CA THR A 30 23.36 12.74 -28.33
C THR A 30 23.35 14.08 -27.59
N SER A 31 23.13 15.14 -28.36
CA SER A 31 23.40 16.55 -28.10
C SER A 31 22.68 17.16 -26.89
N LYS A 32 23.42 18.05 -26.18
CA LYS A 32 22.97 19.00 -25.14
C LYS A 32 22.50 18.38 -23.82
N HIS A 33 23.43 17.86 -23.04
CA HIS A 33 23.25 17.77 -21.59
C HIS A 33 24.35 18.60 -20.92
N GLU A 34 23.94 19.67 -20.26
CA GLU A 34 24.72 20.24 -19.16
C GLU A 34 25.02 19.09 -18.20
N VAL A 35 26.30 18.81 -17.99
CA VAL A 35 26.72 17.89 -16.94
C VAL A 35 26.39 18.58 -15.62
N PHE A 36 25.23 18.26 -15.05
CA PHE A 36 24.92 18.63 -13.67
C PHE A 36 25.96 17.93 -12.79
N ASN A 37 26.98 18.67 -12.36
CA ASN A 37 27.81 18.25 -11.24
C ASN A 37 26.91 18.19 -10.00
N ILE A 38 26.32 17.02 -9.74
CA ILE A 38 25.62 16.74 -8.49
C ILE A 38 26.70 16.70 -7.41
N THR A 39 27.01 17.83 -6.78
CA THR A 39 27.76 17.83 -5.52
C THR A 39 26.95 17.01 -4.52
N GLU A 40 27.45 15.83 -4.18
CA GLU A 40 26.83 14.92 -3.24
C GLU A 40 26.84 15.55 -1.85
N ARG A 41 25.66 15.93 -1.35
CA ARG A 41 25.47 16.61 -0.05
C ARG A 41 24.60 15.82 0.94
N GLU A 42 24.18 14.61 0.59
CA GLU A 42 23.43 13.71 1.48
C GLU A 42 24.28 13.33 2.69
N ILE A 43 23.70 13.44 3.88
CA ILE A 43 24.38 13.09 5.13
C ILE A 43 23.98 11.72 5.67
N ILE A 44 22.91 11.09 5.16
CA ILE A 44 22.45 9.77 5.57
C ILE A 44 22.80 8.73 4.50
N GLN A 45 23.39 7.61 4.93
CA GLN A 45 23.70 6.43 4.12
C GLN A 45 22.84 5.23 4.54
N PRO A 46 22.55 4.28 3.64
CA PRO A 46 22.95 4.23 2.23
C PRO A 46 22.22 5.28 1.37
N LYS A 47 22.88 5.74 0.30
CA LYS A 47 22.25 6.67 -0.65
C LYS A 47 21.19 5.94 -1.46
N LEU A 48 20.14 6.68 -1.81
CA LEU A 48 19.22 6.27 -2.86
C LEU A 48 19.96 6.22 -4.20
N ASP A 49 19.52 5.34 -5.10
CA ASP A 49 19.97 5.39 -6.50
C ASP A 49 19.31 6.58 -7.24
N TYR A 50 19.80 6.87 -8.45
CA TYR A 50 19.34 8.01 -9.23
C TYR A 50 17.83 7.98 -9.54
N PHE A 51 17.28 6.81 -9.90
CA PHE A 51 15.87 6.69 -10.27
C PHE A 51 14.97 6.85 -9.05
N SER A 52 15.33 6.21 -7.93
CA SER A 52 14.61 6.38 -6.66
C SER A 52 14.57 7.83 -6.19
N LYS A 53 15.64 8.61 -6.44
CA LYS A 53 15.69 10.05 -6.11
C LYS A 53 14.72 10.89 -6.93
N ASP A 54 14.66 10.65 -8.24
CA ASP A 54 13.76 11.38 -9.13
C ASP A 54 12.30 11.03 -8.82
N ASP A 55 12.01 9.74 -8.65
CA ASP A 55 10.68 9.25 -8.29
C ASP A 55 10.19 9.80 -6.96
N LEU A 56 11.03 9.76 -5.92
CA LEU A 56 10.67 10.31 -4.61
C LEU A 56 10.37 11.81 -4.71
N ARG A 57 11.22 12.58 -5.41
CA ARG A 57 11.02 14.02 -5.56
C ARG A 57 9.72 14.34 -6.30
N ARG A 58 9.45 13.64 -7.40
CA ARG A 58 8.21 13.78 -8.18
C ARG A 58 6.98 13.46 -7.33
N ASN A 59 7.03 12.36 -6.57
CA ASN A 59 5.93 11.95 -5.71
C ASN A 59 5.70 12.96 -4.57
N VAL A 60 6.76 13.40 -3.88
CA VAL A 60 6.64 14.39 -2.79
C VAL A 60 6.10 15.72 -3.33
N ARG A 61 6.58 16.18 -4.50
CA ARG A 61 6.05 17.40 -5.14
C ARG A 61 4.55 17.29 -5.42
N GLY A 62 4.12 16.17 -6.01
CA GLY A 62 2.70 15.91 -6.29
C GLY A 62 1.85 15.89 -5.02
N TYR A 63 2.36 15.28 -3.95
CA TYR A 63 1.72 15.27 -2.64
C TYR A 63 1.56 16.68 -2.07
N VAL A 64 2.65 17.45 -1.99
CA VAL A 64 2.67 18.83 -1.44
C VAL A 64 1.67 19.71 -2.20
N ASN A 65 1.66 19.63 -3.54
CA ASN A 65 0.73 20.40 -4.36
C ASN A 65 -0.75 20.11 -4.02
N ARG A 66 -1.10 18.85 -3.77
CA ARG A 66 -2.46 18.48 -3.34
C ARG A 66 -2.75 18.95 -1.93
N ARG A 67 -1.79 18.80 -1.01
CA ARG A 67 -1.95 19.16 0.40
C ARG A 67 -2.09 20.66 0.63
N ILE A 68 -1.45 21.49 -0.21
CA ILE A 68 -1.64 22.95 -0.23
C ILE A 68 -3.12 23.31 -0.34
N LYS A 69 -3.87 22.64 -1.21
CA LYS A 69 -5.31 22.89 -1.41
C LYS A 69 -6.12 22.50 -0.19
N ASP A 70 -5.84 21.32 0.38
CA ASP A 70 -6.52 20.85 1.59
C ASP A 70 -6.30 21.79 2.79
N LEU A 71 -5.08 22.32 2.92
CA LEU A 71 -4.67 23.22 4.01
C LEU A 71 -4.99 24.69 3.71
N ARG A 72 -5.54 25.01 2.53
CA ARG A 72 -5.85 26.38 2.08
C ARG A 72 -4.64 27.31 2.12
N LEU A 73 -3.47 26.79 1.76
CA LEU A 73 -2.22 27.56 1.66
C LEU A 73 -2.13 28.31 0.33
N ASP A 74 -1.29 29.34 0.29
CA ASP A 74 -0.96 30.04 -0.95
C ASP A 74 -0.12 29.12 -1.86
N GLU A 75 -0.71 28.68 -2.98
CA GLU A 75 -0.09 27.72 -3.90
C GLU A 75 1.21 28.27 -4.52
N GLY A 76 1.21 29.53 -4.94
CA GLY A 76 2.37 30.15 -5.58
C GLY A 76 3.55 30.25 -4.60
N LYS A 77 3.29 30.82 -3.42
CA LYS A 77 4.31 31.02 -2.38
C LYS A 77 4.86 29.70 -1.85
N THR A 78 3.99 28.72 -1.60
CA THR A 78 4.39 27.43 -1.01
C THR A 78 5.17 26.60 -2.03
N MET A 79 4.72 26.52 -3.29
CA MET A 79 5.44 25.77 -4.32
C MET A 79 6.77 26.43 -4.70
N GLU A 80 6.88 27.76 -4.67
CA GLU A 80 8.15 28.45 -4.86
C GLU A 80 9.17 28.04 -3.78
N LYS A 81 8.75 27.94 -2.51
CA LYS A 81 9.63 27.49 -1.42
C LYS A 81 10.00 26.02 -1.56
N PHE A 82 9.07 25.16 -2.01
CA PHE A 82 9.39 23.76 -2.33
C PHE A 82 10.44 23.66 -3.44
N ASP A 83 10.34 24.50 -4.48
CA ASP A 83 11.26 24.44 -5.63
C ASP A 83 12.67 24.93 -5.29
N LYS A 84 12.78 25.83 -4.31
CA LYS A 84 14.05 26.28 -3.73
C LYS A 84 14.62 25.29 -2.70
N LEU A 85 13.85 24.28 -2.26
CA LEU A 85 14.32 23.29 -1.29
C LEU A 85 15.39 22.39 -1.92
N PRO A 86 16.61 22.29 -1.36
CA PRO A 86 17.64 21.42 -1.90
C PRO A 86 17.17 19.96 -1.89
N PRO A 87 17.25 19.22 -3.03
CA PRO A 87 16.67 17.89 -3.14
C PRO A 87 17.21 16.86 -2.14
N TYR A 88 18.49 17.00 -1.74
CA TYR A 88 19.12 16.11 -0.76
C TYR A 88 18.47 16.13 0.62
N VAL A 89 17.74 17.19 0.96
CA VAL A 89 16.92 17.24 2.18
C VAL A 89 15.84 16.16 2.15
N LEU A 90 15.16 16.01 1.02
CA LEU A 90 14.10 15.01 0.84
C LEU A 90 14.67 13.60 0.94
N TYR A 91 15.86 13.39 0.36
CA TYR A 91 16.53 12.09 0.34
C TYR A 91 16.98 11.67 1.73
N ASP A 92 17.55 12.58 2.51
CA ASP A 92 17.92 12.30 3.90
C ASP A 92 16.70 12.11 4.79
N MET A 93 15.64 12.92 4.64
CA MET A 93 14.39 12.72 5.40
C MET A 93 13.77 11.35 5.09
N TYR A 94 13.78 10.93 3.83
CA TYR A 94 13.29 9.61 3.45
C TYR A 94 14.15 8.48 4.03
N ASN A 95 15.47 8.58 3.89
CA ASN A 95 16.40 7.58 4.44
C ASN A 95 16.35 7.53 5.97
N LEU A 96 16.09 8.64 6.64
CA LEU A 96 15.90 8.70 8.10
C LEU A 96 14.79 7.74 8.58
N HIS A 97 13.74 7.59 7.77
CA HIS A 97 12.59 6.73 8.07
C HIS A 97 12.69 5.34 7.45
N LYS A 98 13.28 5.22 6.25
CA LYS A 98 13.38 3.93 5.53
C LYS A 98 14.47 3.02 6.08
N VAL A 99 15.67 3.56 6.30
CA VAL A 99 16.86 2.74 6.56
C VAL A 99 16.85 2.27 8.01
N GLU A 100 17.10 0.98 8.21
CA GLU A 100 17.27 0.42 9.55
C GLU A 100 18.37 1.13 10.35
N GLN A 101 18.20 1.25 11.66
CA GLN A 101 19.17 1.94 12.51
C GLN A 101 20.54 1.26 12.54
N SER A 102 20.56 -0.06 12.40
CA SER A 102 21.76 -0.89 12.28
C SER A 102 22.61 -0.54 11.04
N GLU A 103 21.97 -0.15 9.94
CA GLU A 103 22.61 0.07 8.63
C GLU A 103 22.91 1.54 8.36
N MET A 104 22.20 2.44 9.04
CA MET A 104 22.29 3.88 8.83
C MET A 104 23.65 4.44 9.24
N LYS A 105 24.30 5.17 8.33
CA LYS A 105 25.51 5.95 8.66
C LYS A 105 25.27 7.42 8.43
N ILE A 106 25.54 8.22 9.44
CA ILE A 106 25.38 9.67 9.41
C ILE A 106 26.75 10.31 9.23
N ALA A 107 26.87 11.24 8.27
CA ALA A 107 28.11 11.98 8.01
C ALA A 107 28.53 12.83 9.21
N LYS A 108 29.85 13.05 9.36
CA LYS A 108 30.37 13.92 10.42
C LYS A 108 29.89 15.37 10.21
N ILE A 109 29.55 16.04 11.31
CA ILE A 109 29.10 17.42 11.30
C ILE A 109 30.26 18.35 10.91
N ASP A 110 30.02 19.21 9.93
CA ASP A 110 30.87 20.31 9.53
C ASP A 110 30.05 21.60 9.36
N SER A 111 30.71 22.71 9.04
CA SER A 111 30.04 24.00 8.85
C SER A 111 29.07 24.02 7.66
N LYS A 112 29.20 23.10 6.69
CA LYS A 112 28.39 23.05 5.47
C LYS A 112 27.12 22.22 5.65
N ASN A 113 27.14 21.21 6.52
CA ASN A 113 26.01 20.30 6.77
C ASN A 113 25.32 20.50 8.13
N LYS A 114 25.81 21.42 8.98
CA LYS A 114 25.25 21.69 10.33
C LYS A 114 23.74 21.92 10.32
N TRP A 115 23.22 22.69 9.37
CA TRP A 115 21.79 22.98 9.28
C TRP A 115 20.96 21.74 8.91
N GLN A 116 21.48 20.92 7.99
CA GLN A 116 20.87 19.68 7.54
C GLN A 116 20.85 18.65 8.67
N MET A 117 21.93 18.59 9.46
CA MET A 117 22.00 17.77 10.66
C MET A 117 20.98 18.20 11.72
N ASN A 118 20.88 19.51 12.00
CA ASN A 118 19.90 20.03 12.94
C ASN A 118 18.48 19.66 12.52
N MET A 119 18.19 19.75 11.23
CA MET A 119 16.91 19.40 10.67
C MET A 119 16.63 17.88 10.78
N VAL A 120 17.58 17.02 10.38
CA VAL A 120 17.49 15.56 10.54
C VAL A 120 17.25 15.19 12.01
N ASN A 121 17.96 15.80 12.95
CA ASN A 121 17.78 15.55 14.37
C ASN A 121 16.37 15.92 14.87
N LYS A 122 15.78 17.00 14.35
CA LYS A 122 14.43 17.41 14.70
C LYS A 122 13.35 16.49 14.10
N PHE A 123 13.57 15.99 12.89
CA PHE A 123 12.66 15.04 12.23
C PHE A 123 12.82 13.60 12.73
N ASN A 124 13.92 13.28 13.41
CA ASN A 124 14.18 11.95 13.95
C ASN A 124 13.22 11.62 15.09
N ASN A 125 12.20 10.82 14.79
CA ASN A 125 11.27 10.27 15.77
C ASN A 125 11.46 8.75 15.85
N PRO A 126 11.99 8.22 16.97
CA PRO A 126 12.20 6.79 17.15
C PRO A 126 10.94 5.95 17.01
N TYR A 127 9.79 6.43 17.49
CA TYR A 127 8.52 5.69 17.43
C TYR A 127 8.01 5.57 16.00
N LEU A 128 8.03 6.69 15.25
CA LEU A 128 7.65 6.69 13.84
C LEU A 128 8.60 5.80 13.02
N ARG A 129 9.89 5.78 13.37
CA ARG A 129 10.90 4.96 12.71
C ARG A 129 10.64 3.46 12.85
N ILE A 130 10.18 3.01 14.01
CA ILE A 130 9.83 1.59 14.24
C ILE A 130 8.80 1.10 13.21
N VAL A 131 7.84 1.95 12.84
CA VAL A 131 6.76 1.62 11.91
C VAL A 131 7.17 1.86 10.44
N THR A 132 8.06 2.81 10.18
CA THR A 132 8.44 3.24 8.82
C THR A 132 9.64 2.50 8.23
N GLN A 133 10.51 1.93 9.06
CA GLN A 133 11.70 1.21 8.61
C GLN A 133 11.36 0.05 7.65
N ASN A 134 12.13 -0.09 6.58
CA ASN A 134 11.90 -1.03 5.48
C ASN A 134 10.52 -0.91 4.80
N HIS A 135 9.83 0.21 5.00
CA HIS A 135 8.52 0.44 4.43
C HIS A 135 8.53 1.66 3.51
N ASN A 136 8.59 1.41 2.20
CA ASN A 136 8.68 2.46 1.18
C ASN A 136 7.54 3.49 1.27
N PHE A 137 6.29 3.03 1.40
CA PHE A 137 5.12 3.90 1.51
C PHE A 137 5.06 4.70 2.81
N TYR A 138 5.25 4.10 3.98
CA TYR A 138 5.24 4.82 5.25
C TYR A 138 6.40 5.81 5.36
N SER A 139 7.59 5.44 4.88
CA SER A 139 8.73 6.35 4.78
C SER A 139 8.46 7.53 3.86
N PHE A 140 7.80 7.28 2.72
CA PHE A 140 7.34 8.34 1.82
C PHE A 140 6.33 9.26 2.50
N LEU A 141 5.33 8.69 3.19
CA LEU A 141 4.29 9.44 3.87
C LEU A 141 4.87 10.37 4.95
N ALA A 142 5.80 9.85 5.76
CA ALA A 142 6.56 10.63 6.72
C ALA A 142 7.30 11.78 6.04
N THR A 143 8.05 11.49 4.98
CA THR A 143 8.80 12.50 4.21
C THR A 143 7.90 13.57 3.62
N ALA A 144 6.80 13.18 2.98
CA ALA A 144 5.92 14.08 2.24
C ALA A 144 5.15 15.02 3.18
N GLU A 145 4.66 14.51 4.30
CA GLU A 145 3.96 15.31 5.30
C GLU A 145 4.92 16.27 6.00
N MET A 146 6.07 15.79 6.46
CA MET A 146 7.10 16.62 7.08
C MET A 146 7.61 17.71 6.12
N THR A 147 7.76 17.39 4.84
CA THR A 147 8.13 18.37 3.80
C THR A 147 7.04 19.40 3.61
N THR A 148 5.78 19.00 3.56
CA THR A 148 4.65 19.94 3.45
C THR A 148 4.69 20.95 4.60
N ARG A 149 4.89 20.46 5.83
CA ARG A 149 4.96 21.29 7.03
C ARG A 149 6.20 22.19 7.04
N LEU A 150 7.35 21.69 6.63
CA LEU A 150 8.56 22.50 6.47
C LEU A 150 8.31 23.66 5.49
N VAL A 151 7.79 23.36 4.31
CA VAL A 151 7.56 24.36 3.25
C VAL A 151 6.49 25.37 3.66
N GLN A 152 5.46 24.96 4.41
CA GLN A 152 4.49 25.87 5.01
C GLN A 152 5.18 26.89 5.92
N VAL A 153 6.01 26.44 6.86
CA VAL A 153 6.72 27.36 7.77
C VAL A 153 7.69 28.27 7.01
N LEU A 154 8.35 27.74 5.97
CA LEU A 154 9.21 28.53 5.08
C LEU A 154 8.44 29.59 4.29
N ALA A 155 7.20 29.31 3.91
CA ALA A 155 6.31 30.26 3.26
C ALA A 155 5.85 31.34 4.26
N ASP A 156 5.60 30.99 5.51
CA ASP A 156 5.12 31.94 6.53
C ASP A 156 6.24 32.84 7.12
N THR A 157 7.51 32.50 6.89
CA THR A 157 8.65 33.30 7.36
C THR A 157 8.96 34.46 6.40
N SER A 158 9.06 35.70 6.92
CA SER A 158 9.35 36.90 6.13
C SER A 158 10.78 36.92 5.57
N GLU A 159 10.97 37.52 4.38
CA GLU A 159 12.28 37.60 3.68
C GLU A 159 13.39 38.35 4.44
N GLU A 160 13.03 39.18 5.41
CA GLU A 160 13.97 39.89 6.29
C GLU A 160 14.44 39.04 7.51
N GLY A 161 13.66 38.04 7.93
CA GLY A 161 14.04 37.07 8.97
C GLY A 161 15.07 36.04 8.47
N LEU A 162 14.80 35.44 7.30
CA LEU A 162 15.59 35.69 6.10
C LEU A 162 17.06 36.05 6.30
N ALA A 163 17.29 37.34 6.09
CA ALA A 163 18.57 38.01 5.98
C ALA A 163 19.44 37.94 7.25
N LYS A 164 18.84 37.91 8.44
CA LYS A 164 19.53 38.09 9.73
C LYS A 164 20.18 36.82 10.30
N GLN A 165 20.15 35.69 9.58
CA GLN A 165 20.92 34.48 9.91
C GLN A 165 22.00 34.13 8.86
N PHE A 166 22.19 34.96 7.83
CA PHE A 166 23.24 34.77 6.82
C PHE A 166 24.56 35.41 7.27
N GLY A 167 25.38 34.68 8.02
CA GLY A 167 26.82 34.97 8.03
C GLY A 167 27.41 34.65 6.66
N GLU A 168 28.26 35.54 6.13
CA GLU A 168 28.92 35.44 4.82
C GLU A 168 29.58 34.05 4.62
N GLY A 169 28.93 33.19 3.84
CA GLY A 169 29.35 31.80 3.63
C GLY A 169 28.21 30.91 3.14
N GLY A 170 27.57 31.32 2.04
CA GLY A 170 26.30 30.76 1.56
C GLY A 170 26.30 29.27 1.23
N ASN A 171 25.24 28.57 1.69
CA ASN A 171 24.61 27.38 1.09
C ASN A 171 23.53 26.78 2.03
N GLY A 172 22.57 27.58 2.49
CA GLY A 172 21.51 27.10 3.39
C GLY A 172 20.20 27.82 3.16
N LEU A 173 19.11 27.07 3.08
CA LEU A 173 17.75 27.60 3.16
C LEU A 173 17.52 28.37 4.46
N PRO A 174 16.54 29.28 4.48
CA PRO A 174 15.95 29.83 5.70
C PRO A 174 15.83 28.82 6.84
N GLN A 175 16.28 29.17 8.05
CA GLN A 175 15.87 28.45 9.25
C GLN A 175 14.67 29.15 9.88
N PRO A 176 13.49 28.51 9.89
CA PRO A 176 12.36 29.03 10.62
C PRO A 176 12.64 29.08 12.13
N SER A 177 11.84 29.83 12.90
CA SER A 177 11.98 29.84 14.36
C SER A 177 11.82 28.42 14.91
N ASP A 178 12.65 28.06 15.90
CA ASP A 178 12.66 26.71 16.46
C ASP A 178 11.26 26.28 16.93
N ALA A 179 10.50 27.18 17.55
CA ALA A 179 9.15 26.90 18.00
C ALA A 179 8.14 26.65 16.86
N ALA A 180 8.24 27.37 15.74
CA ALA A 180 7.38 27.16 14.58
C ALA A 180 7.70 25.83 13.88
N LEU A 181 8.99 25.52 13.77
CA LEU A 181 9.46 24.24 13.23
C LEU A 181 9.01 23.06 14.10
N ASP A 182 9.19 23.16 15.42
CA ASP A 182 8.81 22.08 16.34
C ASP A 182 7.30 21.84 16.35
N LYS A 183 6.48 22.91 16.24
CA LYS A 183 5.03 22.79 16.08
C LYS A 183 4.67 22.09 14.77
N ALA A 184 5.27 22.51 13.66
CA ALA A 184 5.03 21.94 12.33
C ALA A 184 5.41 20.46 12.26
N ILE A 185 6.50 20.07 12.92
CA ILE A 185 6.94 18.67 13.05
C ILE A 185 5.91 17.85 13.83
N LYS A 186 5.44 18.34 14.98
CA LYS A 186 4.42 17.63 15.78
C LYS A 186 3.11 17.44 15.03
N GLU A 187 2.66 18.47 14.31
CA GLU A 187 1.47 18.38 13.47
C GLU A 187 1.66 17.37 12.33
N GLY A 188 2.83 17.41 11.67
CA GLY A 188 3.16 16.46 10.61
C GLY A 188 3.22 15.02 11.11
N GLN A 189 3.84 14.78 12.27
CA GLN A 189 3.89 13.45 12.90
C GLN A 189 2.49 12.91 13.21
N LYS A 190 1.62 13.73 13.82
CA LYS A 190 0.24 13.33 14.10
C LYS A 190 -0.52 12.93 12.82
N GLU A 191 -0.34 13.70 11.74
CA GLU A 191 -0.97 13.37 10.47
C GLU A 191 -0.43 12.09 9.83
N VAL A 192 0.87 11.81 10.01
CA VAL A 192 1.48 10.57 9.56
C VAL A 192 0.90 9.40 10.35
N ASP A 193 0.84 9.51 11.68
CA ASP A 193 0.28 8.47 12.55
C ASP A 193 -1.19 8.19 12.19
N ASP A 194 -2.03 9.23 12.01
CA ASP A 194 -3.43 9.07 11.61
C ASP A 194 -3.59 8.36 10.26
N LYS A 195 -2.69 8.62 9.30
CA LYS A 195 -2.73 8.02 7.96
C LYS A 195 -2.15 6.60 7.95
N ILE A 196 -1.12 6.32 8.74
CA ILE A 196 -0.60 4.97 8.97
C ILE A 196 -1.67 4.11 9.65
N GLN A 197 -2.27 4.60 10.75
CA GLN A 197 -3.34 3.89 11.44
C GLN A 197 -4.49 3.55 10.48
N LYS A 198 -4.94 4.51 9.67
CA LYS A 198 -5.96 4.24 8.64
C LYS A 198 -5.51 3.23 7.60
N SER A 199 -4.25 3.28 7.18
CA SER A 199 -3.66 2.29 6.26
C SER A 199 -3.67 0.89 6.88
N GLU A 200 -3.24 0.75 8.12
CA GLU A 200 -3.23 -0.51 8.88
C GLU A 200 -4.65 -1.04 9.11
N GLU A 201 -5.57 -0.18 9.58
CA GLU A 201 -6.99 -0.50 9.69
C GLU A 201 -7.56 -0.97 8.35
N MET A 202 -7.07 -0.48 7.22
CA MET A 202 -7.53 -0.85 5.88
C MET A 202 -6.80 -2.06 5.27
N GLY A 203 -5.97 -2.75 6.04
CA GLY A 203 -5.32 -4.00 5.65
C GLY A 203 -3.80 -3.93 5.56
N GLY A 204 -3.19 -2.80 5.94
CA GLY A 204 -1.75 -2.56 5.97
C GLY A 204 -1.13 -2.69 4.59
N LEU A 205 -0.72 -1.58 3.97
CA LEU A 205 0.25 -1.66 2.88
C LEU A 205 1.47 -2.43 3.46
N LEU A 206 1.95 -3.47 2.78
CA LEU A 206 3.04 -4.30 3.31
C LEU A 206 4.38 -3.55 3.22
N PRO A 207 5.30 -3.79 4.17
CA PRO A 207 6.70 -3.48 3.98
C PRO A 207 7.22 -4.35 2.83
N GLY A 208 7.75 -3.70 1.80
CA GLY A 208 8.23 -4.36 0.60
C GLY A 208 9.39 -3.59 0.01
N ASP A 209 10.59 -4.04 0.36
CA ASP A 209 11.71 -3.98 -0.57
C ASP A 209 11.37 -4.81 -1.82
N GLU A 210 11.79 -4.29 -2.97
CA GLU A 210 11.74 -4.93 -4.29
C GLU A 210 10.45 -4.75 -5.12
N SER A 211 10.62 -3.85 -6.11
CA SER A 211 10.13 -3.93 -7.50
C SER A 211 8.80 -3.27 -7.87
N GLY A 212 8.93 -2.00 -8.22
CA GLY A 212 8.03 -1.27 -9.12
C GLY A 212 8.23 0.23 -8.96
N GLU A 213 8.24 1.00 -10.05
CA GLU A 213 7.97 2.44 -10.02
C GLU A 213 6.57 2.64 -9.40
N HIS A 214 6.46 2.56 -8.08
CA HIS A 214 5.19 2.74 -7.41
C HIS A 214 4.87 4.23 -7.42
N ASP A 215 3.74 4.59 -8.01
CA ASP A 215 3.12 5.88 -7.76
C ASP A 215 2.60 5.88 -6.31
N LEU A 216 3.45 6.33 -5.39
CA LEU A 216 3.16 6.41 -3.96
C LEU A 216 1.99 7.35 -3.69
N ASN A 217 1.77 8.32 -4.57
CA ASN A 217 0.58 9.18 -4.54
C ASN A 217 -0.68 8.40 -4.89
N LYS A 218 -0.62 7.46 -5.85
CA LYS A 218 -1.74 6.56 -6.18
C LYS A 218 -2.12 5.67 -4.99
N GLN A 219 -1.14 5.17 -4.23
CA GLN A 219 -1.39 4.39 -3.01
C GLN A 219 -2.14 5.19 -1.94
N LEU A 220 -1.83 6.48 -1.80
CA LEU A 220 -2.57 7.37 -0.90
C LEU A 220 -4.01 7.58 -1.35
N ASP A 221 -4.22 7.77 -2.65
CA ASP A 221 -5.55 7.96 -3.23
C ASP A 221 -6.41 6.71 -3.03
N TYR A 222 -5.82 5.51 -3.10
CA TYR A 222 -6.48 4.25 -2.74
C TYR A 222 -6.90 4.17 -1.27
N ILE A 223 -6.06 4.57 -0.31
CA ILE A 223 -6.45 4.59 1.11
C ILE A 223 -7.68 5.49 1.32
N LYS A 224 -7.71 6.66 0.67
CA LYS A 224 -8.87 7.55 0.74
C LYS A 224 -10.12 6.86 0.18
N LEU A 225 -10.03 6.29 -1.02
CA LEU A 225 -11.14 5.64 -1.71
C LEU A 225 -11.61 4.34 -1.03
N LEU A 226 -10.72 3.58 -0.40
CA LEU A 226 -11.05 2.37 0.37
C LEU A 226 -11.98 2.66 1.55
N SER A 227 -11.87 3.84 2.16
CA SER A 227 -12.77 4.27 3.23
C SER A 227 -14.21 4.52 2.75
N GLU A 228 -14.41 4.61 1.44
CA GLU A 228 -15.67 5.02 0.81
C GLU A 228 -16.35 3.92 0.02
N ILE A 229 -15.58 2.98 -0.54
CA ILE A 229 -16.12 1.76 -1.16
C ILE A 229 -16.62 0.86 -0.03
N TYR A 230 -17.90 1.05 0.30
CA TYR A 230 -18.55 0.35 1.39
C TYR A 230 -19.23 -0.92 0.87
N ILE A 231 -18.56 -2.06 1.04
CA ILE A 231 -19.25 -3.34 0.99
C ILE A 231 -19.85 -3.56 2.38
N LYS A 232 -21.17 -3.40 2.51
CA LYS A 232 -21.86 -3.65 3.78
C LYS A 232 -21.55 -5.07 4.24
N ASP A 233 -21.05 -5.23 5.46
CA ASP A 233 -20.65 -6.53 5.99
C ASP A 233 -21.82 -7.53 5.93
N ASP A 234 -23.06 -7.09 6.23
CA ASP A 234 -24.27 -7.91 6.06
C ASP A 234 -24.47 -8.44 4.63
N LYS A 235 -24.10 -7.67 3.60
CA LYS A 235 -24.25 -8.09 2.20
C LYS A 235 -23.15 -9.08 1.81
N VAL A 236 -21.92 -8.89 2.31
CA VAL A 236 -20.82 -9.85 2.15
C VAL A 236 -21.16 -11.14 2.87
N THR A 237 -21.57 -11.06 4.14
CA THR A 237 -22.01 -12.20 4.94
C THR A 237 -23.20 -12.90 4.27
N ASN A 238 -24.22 -12.19 3.79
CA ASN A 238 -25.32 -12.80 3.05
C ASN A 238 -24.88 -13.44 1.72
N PHE A 239 -23.92 -12.84 1.02
CA PHE A 239 -23.32 -13.40 -0.19
C PHE A 239 -22.58 -14.68 0.14
N ILE A 240 -21.75 -14.70 1.19
CA ILE A 240 -21.00 -15.86 1.68
C ILE A 240 -21.94 -16.96 2.20
N THR A 241 -22.94 -16.64 3.01
CA THR A 241 -23.92 -17.59 3.57
C THR A 241 -24.78 -18.25 2.48
N LYS A 242 -25.09 -17.53 1.41
CA LYS A 242 -25.79 -18.12 0.25
C LYS A 242 -24.84 -18.92 -0.63
N THR A 243 -23.59 -18.49 -0.75
CA THR A 243 -22.51 -19.19 -1.44
C THR A 243 -22.22 -20.56 -0.79
N LEU A 244 -22.25 -20.64 0.55
CA LEU A 244 -22.15 -21.89 1.31
C LEU A 244 -23.20 -22.93 0.91
N LYS A 245 -24.40 -22.52 0.45
CA LYS A 245 -25.46 -23.44 0.02
C LYS A 245 -25.23 -24.04 -1.38
N CYS A 246 -24.42 -23.37 -2.20
CA CYS A 246 -24.14 -23.80 -3.58
C CYS A 246 -22.80 -24.54 -3.71
N SER A 247 -21.86 -24.28 -2.80
CA SER A 247 -20.55 -24.92 -2.78
C SER A 247 -20.62 -26.27 -2.05
N THR A 248 -20.64 -27.37 -2.81
CA THR A 248 -20.53 -28.73 -2.25
C THR A 248 -19.11 -29.06 -1.78
N ALA A 249 -18.13 -28.25 -2.19
CA ALA A 249 -16.73 -28.39 -1.84
C ALA A 249 -16.31 -27.28 -0.87
N TYR A 250 -15.69 -27.69 0.24
CA TYR A 250 -14.89 -26.85 1.14
C TYR A 250 -15.63 -26.12 2.28
N PHE A 251 -15.81 -26.83 3.39
CA PHE A 251 -15.54 -26.23 4.71
C PHE A 251 -14.03 -26.25 4.90
N SER A 252 -13.43 -25.07 5.03
CA SER A 252 -12.04 -24.92 5.42
C SER A 252 -11.80 -25.64 6.76
N LYS A 253 -10.78 -26.50 6.86
CA LYS A 253 -10.28 -27.00 8.17
C LYS A 253 -9.72 -25.88 9.06
N LYS A 254 -9.50 -24.67 8.52
CA LYS A 254 -9.09 -23.49 9.26
C LYS A 254 -10.34 -22.71 9.66
N TYR A 255 -10.66 -22.78 10.94
CA TYR A 255 -11.69 -22.00 11.61
C TYR A 255 -10.97 -21.01 12.55
N ARG A 256 -11.64 -19.92 12.91
CA ARG A 256 -11.17 -19.05 13.99
C ARG A 256 -11.73 -19.60 15.29
N GLU A 257 -10.86 -19.94 16.24
CA GLU A 257 -11.27 -20.15 17.63
C GLU A 257 -11.43 -18.79 18.29
N PHE A 258 -12.58 -18.58 18.91
CA PHE A 258 -12.77 -17.47 19.84
C PHE A 258 -13.46 -18.01 21.08
N GLU A 259 -13.19 -17.34 22.19
CA GLU A 259 -13.76 -17.65 23.49
C GLU A 259 -15.01 -16.80 23.66
N GLU A 260 -16.15 -17.45 23.81
CA GLU A 260 -17.43 -16.81 24.13
C GLU A 260 -17.73 -17.03 25.61
N SER A 261 -18.30 -16.03 26.29
CA SER A 261 -18.70 -16.19 27.69
C SER A 261 -19.69 -17.34 27.83
N LEU A 262 -19.53 -18.17 28.87
CA LEU A 262 -20.47 -19.26 29.17
C LEU A 262 -21.92 -18.76 29.27
N PHE A 263 -22.15 -17.53 29.71
CA PHE A 263 -23.50 -16.97 29.87
C PHE A 263 -24.10 -16.44 28.56
N GLU A 264 -23.29 -16.27 27.52
CA GLU A 264 -23.70 -15.75 26.21
C GLU A 264 -23.73 -16.85 25.13
N ALA A 265 -23.10 -18.00 25.38
CA ALA A 265 -23.02 -19.09 24.42
C ALA A 265 -24.37 -19.83 24.25
N ASP A 266 -24.80 -20.00 22.99
CA ASP A 266 -26.00 -20.75 22.63
C ASP A 266 -25.83 -22.29 22.65
N ASP A 267 -24.60 -22.80 22.75
CA ASP A 267 -24.25 -24.23 22.63
C ASP A 267 -23.00 -24.52 23.48
N TYR A 268 -22.96 -25.67 24.15
CA TYR A 268 -22.03 -25.97 25.26
C TYR A 268 -21.21 -27.24 25.03
N ASP A 269 -20.63 -27.40 23.85
CA ASP A 269 -19.87 -28.60 23.49
C ASP A 269 -18.66 -28.84 24.40
N GLU A 270 -17.92 -27.78 24.74
CA GLU A 270 -16.74 -27.82 25.60
C GLU A 270 -16.71 -26.53 26.44
N ILE A 271 -16.26 -26.61 27.70
CA ILE A 271 -16.13 -25.46 28.61
C ILE A 271 -14.69 -25.44 29.09
N ILE A 272 -14.00 -24.32 28.84
CA ILE A 272 -12.61 -24.08 29.23
C ILE A 272 -12.59 -23.30 30.56
N ASN A 273 -11.49 -23.41 31.31
CA ASN A 273 -11.26 -22.80 32.63
C ASN A 273 -12.13 -23.39 33.76
N LEU A 274 -12.63 -24.61 33.59
CA LEU A 274 -13.45 -25.28 34.60
C LEU A 274 -12.65 -25.52 35.89
N GLU A 275 -11.33 -25.64 35.78
CA GLU A 275 -10.37 -25.70 36.87
C GLU A 275 -10.35 -24.43 37.74
N GLU A 276 -10.69 -23.26 37.22
CA GLU A 276 -10.72 -22.00 37.97
C GLU A 276 -11.86 -21.97 39.00
N LEU A 277 -12.87 -22.83 38.83
CA LEU A 277 -13.92 -23.04 39.83
C LEU A 277 -13.41 -23.78 41.08
N ALA A 278 -12.34 -24.55 40.95
CA ALA A 278 -11.82 -25.37 42.03
C ALA A 278 -10.89 -24.56 42.93
N PHE A 279 -11.38 -24.20 44.12
CA PHE A 279 -10.58 -23.58 45.18
C PHE A 279 -10.30 -24.59 46.31
N PRO A 280 -9.20 -24.44 47.07
CA PRO A 280 -8.83 -25.35 48.15
C PRO A 280 -9.94 -25.59 49.18
N ASP A 281 -10.80 -24.59 49.40
CA ASP A 281 -11.85 -24.60 50.42
C ASP A 281 -13.28 -24.61 49.86
N GLY A 282 -13.48 -24.85 48.55
CA GLY A 282 -14.80 -24.92 47.92
C GLY A 282 -14.85 -24.41 46.48
N VAL A 283 -16.04 -24.00 46.04
CA VAL A 283 -16.26 -23.42 44.71
C VAL A 283 -16.18 -21.90 44.80
N ASN A 284 -15.38 -21.27 43.95
CA ASN A 284 -15.37 -19.81 43.81
C ASN A 284 -16.41 -19.37 42.77
N PRO A 285 -17.57 -18.81 43.16
CA PRO A 285 -18.62 -18.44 42.21
C PRO A 285 -18.24 -17.26 41.31
N LEU A 286 -17.23 -16.46 41.68
CA LEU A 286 -16.74 -15.36 40.83
C LEU A 286 -15.92 -15.88 39.64
N ALA A 287 -15.23 -17.01 39.79
CA ALA A 287 -14.49 -17.65 38.71
C ALA A 287 -15.41 -18.21 37.62
N ALA A 288 -16.71 -18.34 37.90
CA ALA A 288 -17.70 -18.71 36.89
C ALA A 288 -17.82 -17.68 35.75
N LEU A 289 -17.44 -16.41 36.00
CA LEU A 289 -17.44 -15.35 34.98
C LEU A 289 -16.29 -15.48 33.97
N ASP A 290 -15.23 -16.20 34.34
CA ASP A 290 -14.05 -16.45 33.50
C ASP A 290 -14.16 -17.78 32.74
N LEU A 291 -15.28 -18.48 32.88
CA LEU A 291 -15.60 -19.66 32.09
C LEU A 291 -15.98 -19.26 30.67
N VAL A 292 -15.31 -19.88 29.72
CA VAL A 292 -15.50 -19.60 28.30
C VAL A 292 -15.77 -20.87 27.52
N VAL A 293 -16.57 -20.74 26.47
CA VAL A 293 -16.86 -21.80 25.51
C VAL A 293 -16.05 -21.52 24.24
N PRO A 294 -15.18 -22.44 23.80
CA PRO A 294 -14.46 -22.29 22.54
C PRO A 294 -15.44 -22.45 21.37
N ARG A 295 -15.59 -21.39 20.59
CA ARG A 295 -16.39 -21.38 19.36
C ARG A 295 -15.51 -21.43 18.14
N ARG A 296 -15.98 -22.18 17.14
CA ARG A 296 -15.31 -22.34 15.84
C ARG A 296 -16.09 -21.60 14.77
N GLU A 297 -15.58 -20.45 14.33
CA GLU A 297 -16.15 -19.76 13.16
C GLU A 297 -15.46 -20.23 11.88
N TYR A 298 -16.21 -20.93 11.02
CA TYR A 298 -15.72 -21.38 9.72
C TYR A 298 -15.87 -20.27 8.68
N HIS A 299 -14.80 -19.53 8.41
CA HIS A 299 -14.79 -18.60 7.28
C HIS A 299 -14.43 -19.34 5.98
N MET A 300 -15.32 -19.30 4.99
CA MET A 300 -14.98 -19.71 3.62
C MET A 300 -13.96 -18.72 3.05
N LYS A 301 -12.89 -19.24 2.44
CA LYS A 301 -11.90 -18.41 1.74
C LYS A 301 -12.00 -18.62 0.22
N PHE A 302 -11.94 -17.53 -0.52
CA PHE A 302 -11.97 -17.50 -1.98
C PHE A 302 -10.56 -17.33 -2.54
N ASP A 303 -10.30 -17.98 -3.67
CA ASP A 303 -9.26 -17.55 -4.57
C ASP A 303 -9.80 -16.35 -5.37
N VAL A 304 -9.17 -15.18 -5.28
CA VAL A 304 -9.66 -13.96 -5.95
C VAL A 304 -8.92 -13.75 -7.27
N TYR A 305 -9.69 -13.47 -8.32
CA TYR A 305 -9.23 -13.23 -9.68
C TYR A 305 -9.66 -11.83 -10.11
N VAL A 306 -8.69 -10.94 -10.32
CA VAL A 306 -8.94 -9.55 -10.75
C VAL A 306 -8.62 -9.41 -12.24
N ASP A 307 -9.59 -8.91 -12.99
CA ASP A 307 -9.45 -8.59 -14.41
C ASP A 307 -8.51 -7.39 -14.58
N TYR A 308 -7.46 -7.54 -15.39
CA TYR A 308 -6.54 -6.45 -15.77
C TYR A 308 -6.55 -6.20 -17.28
N SER A 309 -7.62 -6.57 -17.99
CA SER A 309 -7.76 -6.29 -19.42
C SER A 309 -7.82 -4.80 -19.75
N GLY A 310 -7.62 -4.44 -21.02
CA GLY A 310 -7.57 -3.04 -21.44
C GLY A 310 -8.85 -2.23 -21.15
N SER A 311 -10.03 -2.87 -21.12
CA SER A 311 -11.29 -2.19 -20.78
C SER A 311 -11.34 -1.74 -19.31
N MET A 312 -10.55 -2.38 -18.44
CA MET A 312 -10.41 -2.01 -17.02
C MET A 312 -9.65 -0.69 -16.81
N ASP A 313 -8.98 -0.15 -17.83
CA ASP A 313 -8.36 1.19 -17.80
C ASP A 313 -9.39 2.32 -17.99
N SER A 314 -10.65 1.98 -18.24
CA SER A 314 -11.72 2.96 -18.40
C SER A 314 -11.97 3.72 -17.10
N ASN A 315 -11.92 5.05 -17.21
CA ASN A 315 -12.22 5.96 -16.12
C ASN A 315 -13.71 5.98 -15.78
N TYR A 316 -14.00 5.83 -14.49
CA TYR A 316 -15.35 5.86 -13.94
C TYR A 316 -15.51 7.01 -12.94
N HIS A 317 -16.65 7.68 -12.97
CA HIS A 317 -16.95 8.78 -12.05
C HIS A 317 -17.61 8.24 -10.78
N PHE A 318 -16.84 8.24 -9.70
CA PHE A 318 -17.28 7.86 -8.37
C PHE A 318 -17.74 9.11 -7.62
N ASN A 319 -19.01 9.15 -7.20
CA ASN A 319 -19.52 10.26 -6.40
C ASN A 319 -19.28 9.99 -4.91
N SER A 320 -18.25 10.63 -4.36
CA SER A 320 -17.96 10.61 -2.93
C SER A 320 -18.90 11.54 -2.17
N LYS A 321 -19.49 11.05 -1.08
CA LYS A 321 -20.21 11.90 -0.12
C LYS A 321 -19.30 12.91 0.61
N LYS A 322 -17.99 12.63 0.70
CA LYS A 322 -17.02 13.44 1.45
C LYS A 322 -16.11 14.30 0.56
N HIS A 323 -15.78 13.83 -0.64
CA HIS A 323 -14.74 14.41 -1.49
C HIS A 323 -15.23 14.87 -2.87
N GLY A 324 -16.54 14.80 -3.14
CA GLY A 324 -17.12 15.17 -4.43
C GLY A 324 -16.94 14.08 -5.50
N THR A 325 -17.01 14.45 -6.77
CA THR A 325 -16.83 13.49 -7.87
C THR A 325 -15.34 13.19 -8.07
N THR A 326 -14.94 11.95 -7.85
CA THR A 326 -13.59 11.44 -8.11
C THR A 326 -13.62 10.49 -9.30
N THR A 327 -12.53 10.41 -10.05
CA THR A 327 -12.39 9.44 -11.14
C THR A 327 -11.54 8.25 -10.67
N ILE A 328 -12.02 7.04 -10.92
CA ILE A 328 -11.31 5.79 -10.61
C ILE A 328 -11.38 4.86 -11.82
N THR A 329 -10.30 4.13 -12.12
CA THR A 329 -10.36 3.12 -13.19
C THR A 329 -11.12 1.87 -12.71
N GLY A 330 -11.67 1.08 -13.64
CA GLY A 330 -12.30 -0.19 -13.32
C GLY A 330 -11.34 -1.17 -12.62
N TYR A 331 -10.07 -1.14 -13.02
CA TYR A 331 -9.00 -1.91 -12.40
C TYR A 331 -8.78 -1.52 -10.94
N ASP A 332 -8.63 -0.22 -10.70
CA ASP A 332 -8.43 0.31 -9.35
C ASP A 332 -9.61 -0.06 -8.45
N LEU A 333 -10.86 0.12 -8.92
CA LEU A 333 -12.05 -0.29 -8.18
C LEU A 333 -12.06 -1.80 -7.85
N SER A 334 -11.59 -2.63 -8.77
CA SER A 334 -11.49 -4.08 -8.58
C SER A 334 -10.42 -4.46 -7.56
N ALA A 335 -9.25 -3.80 -7.62
CA ALA A 335 -8.17 -3.97 -6.66
C ALA A 335 -8.62 -3.54 -5.25
N LEU A 336 -9.31 -2.40 -5.12
CA LEU A 336 -9.85 -1.93 -3.84
C LEU A 336 -10.91 -2.89 -3.27
N THR A 337 -11.76 -3.44 -4.14
CA THR A 337 -12.75 -4.46 -3.76
C THR A 337 -12.04 -5.72 -3.22
N ALA A 338 -11.00 -6.20 -3.91
CA ALA A 338 -10.22 -7.34 -3.46
C ALA A 338 -9.53 -7.07 -2.11
N LEU A 339 -8.96 -5.86 -1.91
CA LEU A 339 -8.38 -5.46 -0.64
C LEU A 339 -9.39 -5.46 0.50
N ARG A 340 -10.62 -4.99 0.25
CA ARG A 340 -11.69 -5.00 1.25
C ARG A 340 -12.08 -6.43 1.66
N ILE A 341 -12.16 -7.34 0.69
CA ILE A 341 -12.46 -8.77 0.96
C ILE A 341 -11.29 -9.43 1.70
N ASN A 342 -10.04 -9.03 1.41
CA ASN A 342 -8.87 -9.47 2.15
C ASN A 342 -8.94 -9.05 3.63
N LYS A 343 -9.29 -7.78 3.90
CA LYS A 343 -9.47 -7.25 5.26
C LYS A 343 -10.51 -8.04 6.05
N ALA A 344 -11.59 -8.47 5.39
CA ALA A 344 -12.61 -9.31 6.02
C ALA A 344 -12.16 -10.77 6.25
N GLY A 345 -10.94 -11.14 5.85
CA GLY A 345 -10.37 -12.47 6.10
C GLY A 345 -10.79 -13.56 5.12
N PHE A 346 -11.49 -13.19 4.04
CA PHE A 346 -12.11 -14.14 3.10
C PHE A 346 -11.23 -14.50 1.89
N ILE A 347 -9.98 -14.03 1.80
CA ILE A 347 -9.09 -14.37 0.68
C ILE A 347 -8.12 -15.49 1.08
N ASN A 348 -7.93 -16.45 0.18
CA ASN A 348 -6.89 -17.48 0.24
C ASN A 348 -5.69 -17.11 -0.65
N ASP A 349 -5.89 -17.08 -1.97
CA ASP A 349 -4.86 -16.74 -2.96
C ASP A 349 -5.36 -15.63 -3.90
N CYS A 350 -4.43 -14.79 -4.39
CA CYS A 350 -4.71 -13.69 -5.30
C CYS A 350 -4.15 -13.95 -6.71
N TYR A 351 -4.95 -13.66 -7.72
CA TYR A 351 -4.64 -13.85 -9.13
C TYR A 351 -5.07 -12.64 -9.96
N VAL A 352 -4.33 -12.33 -11.01
CA VAL A 352 -4.75 -11.40 -12.07
C VAL A 352 -5.01 -12.17 -13.36
N PHE A 353 -6.00 -11.74 -14.14
CA PHE A 353 -6.32 -12.38 -15.41
C PHE A 353 -6.65 -11.39 -16.54
N GLY A 354 -6.35 -11.84 -17.76
CA GLY A 354 -6.69 -11.21 -19.03
C GLY A 354 -6.79 -12.34 -20.05
N ASN A 355 -5.79 -12.48 -20.92
CA ASN A 355 -5.64 -13.67 -21.76
C ASN A 355 -5.11 -14.91 -21.01
N SER A 356 -4.52 -14.72 -19.83
CA SER A 356 -3.93 -15.77 -18.99
C SER A 356 -4.13 -15.46 -17.52
N VAL A 357 -4.23 -16.49 -16.68
CA VAL A 357 -4.28 -16.37 -15.22
C VAL A 357 -2.86 -16.37 -14.66
N LYS A 358 -2.53 -15.38 -13.82
CA LYS A 358 -1.23 -15.27 -13.13
C LYS A 358 -1.45 -15.16 -11.63
N LYS A 359 -0.75 -15.99 -10.86
CA LYS A 359 -0.74 -15.90 -9.39
C LYS A 359 0.15 -14.75 -8.94
N LEU A 360 -0.32 -13.94 -8.01
CA LEU A 360 0.44 -12.85 -7.42
C LEU A 360 1.35 -13.35 -6.31
N LYS A 361 2.54 -12.76 -6.18
CA LYS A 361 3.55 -13.20 -5.20
C LYS A 361 3.27 -12.66 -3.79
N GLN A 362 2.79 -11.41 -3.70
CA GLN A 362 2.58 -10.68 -2.44
C GLN A 362 1.11 -10.28 -2.28
N GLY A 363 0.24 -11.23 -1.92
CA GLY A 363 -1.12 -10.95 -1.42
C GLY A 363 -1.97 -9.99 -2.27
N ALA A 364 -3.00 -9.39 -1.65
CA ALA A 364 -3.96 -8.50 -2.31
C ALA A 364 -3.40 -7.13 -2.73
N LEU A 365 -2.13 -6.82 -2.46
CA LEU A 365 -1.53 -5.51 -2.77
C LEU A 365 -0.76 -5.47 -4.08
N ASP A 366 -0.33 -6.63 -4.58
CA ASP A 366 0.35 -6.73 -5.87
C ASP A 366 -0.59 -6.39 -7.05
N TYR A 367 -1.91 -6.29 -6.80
CA TYR A 367 -2.85 -5.67 -7.75
C TYR A 367 -2.42 -4.25 -8.12
N LEU A 368 -1.83 -3.47 -7.21
CA LEU A 368 -1.49 -2.07 -7.51
C LEU A 368 -0.33 -1.90 -8.52
N ASN A 369 0.34 -3.00 -8.89
CA ASN A 369 1.55 -3.00 -9.69
C ASN A 369 1.32 -3.33 -11.17
N HIS A 370 0.08 -3.62 -11.55
CA HIS A 370 -0.26 -4.03 -12.90
C HIS A 370 -0.92 -2.88 -13.66
N LYS A 371 -0.46 -2.63 -14.88
CA LYS A 371 -1.17 -1.75 -15.82
C LYS A 371 -2.17 -2.58 -16.63
N PRO A 372 -3.44 -2.16 -16.72
CA PRO A 372 -4.40 -2.88 -17.51
C PRO A 372 -4.01 -2.91 -18.99
N GLY A 373 -4.27 -4.04 -19.66
CA GLY A 373 -3.94 -4.18 -21.08
C GLY A 373 -4.28 -5.56 -21.65
N GLY A 374 -4.46 -5.61 -22.97
CA GLY A 374 -4.81 -6.83 -23.69
C GLY A 374 -6.29 -7.20 -23.59
N GLY A 375 -6.60 -8.44 -24.00
CA GLY A 375 -7.96 -8.97 -24.01
C GLY A 375 -8.33 -9.71 -22.72
N THR A 376 -9.60 -10.12 -22.65
CA THR A 376 -10.21 -10.81 -21.51
C THR A 376 -10.69 -12.19 -21.93
N ILE A 377 -10.31 -13.22 -21.19
CA ILE A 377 -10.83 -14.58 -21.36
C ILE A 377 -11.21 -15.16 -20.00
N THR A 378 -12.44 -14.90 -19.59
CA THR A 378 -13.02 -15.32 -18.30
C THR A 378 -13.09 -16.84 -18.19
N ASP A 379 -13.27 -17.54 -19.32
CA ASP A 379 -13.32 -19.00 -19.36
C ASP A 379 -12.05 -19.65 -18.79
N ARG A 380 -10.87 -19.02 -18.95
CA ARG A 380 -9.61 -19.52 -18.36
C ARG A 380 -9.61 -19.47 -16.84
N VAL A 381 -10.29 -18.48 -16.27
CA VAL A 381 -10.48 -18.37 -14.82
C VAL A 381 -11.40 -19.48 -14.34
N ILE A 382 -12.51 -19.71 -15.04
CA ILE A 382 -13.47 -20.77 -14.72
C ILE A 382 -12.81 -22.16 -14.83
N GLU A 383 -12.00 -22.40 -15.86
CA GLU A 383 -11.19 -23.61 -16.00
C GLU A 383 -10.25 -23.80 -14.80
N ASN A 384 -9.61 -22.72 -14.33
CA ASN A 384 -8.72 -22.79 -13.17
C ASN A 384 -9.48 -23.10 -11.88
N ILE A 385 -10.62 -22.44 -11.65
CA ILE A 385 -11.52 -22.69 -10.50
C ILE A 385 -11.99 -24.15 -10.49
N ASN A 386 -12.38 -24.69 -11.65
CA ASN A 386 -12.81 -26.08 -11.77
C ASN A 386 -11.65 -27.05 -11.53
N LYS A 387 -10.42 -26.73 -11.97
CA LYS A 387 -9.22 -27.55 -11.74
C LYS A 387 -8.82 -27.59 -10.27
N THR A 388 -8.88 -26.46 -9.57
CA THR A 388 -8.51 -26.40 -8.15
C THR A 388 -9.63 -26.93 -7.24
N GLY A 389 -10.88 -26.88 -7.71
CA GLY A 389 -12.06 -27.25 -6.92
C GLY A 389 -12.36 -26.27 -5.78
N LYS A 390 -11.66 -25.14 -5.72
CA LYS A 390 -11.81 -24.12 -4.68
C LYS A 390 -12.83 -23.05 -5.10
N PRO A 391 -13.59 -22.46 -4.17
CA PRO A 391 -14.39 -21.28 -4.46
C PRO A 391 -13.53 -20.14 -5.02
N GLY A 392 -13.91 -19.61 -6.17
CA GLY A 392 -13.21 -18.54 -6.86
C GLY A 392 -14.09 -17.31 -7.04
N LEU A 393 -13.56 -16.13 -6.72
CA LEU A 393 -14.23 -14.85 -6.89
C LEU A 393 -13.60 -14.08 -8.05
N ILE A 394 -14.38 -13.82 -9.09
CA ILE A 394 -13.97 -13.13 -10.31
C ILE A 394 -14.45 -11.68 -10.21
N ILE A 395 -13.54 -10.71 -10.33
CA ILE A 395 -13.87 -9.27 -10.33
C ILE A 395 -13.52 -8.71 -11.71
N THR A 396 -14.52 -8.20 -12.44
CA THR A 396 -14.40 -7.76 -13.84
C THR A 396 -15.40 -6.66 -14.16
N ASP A 397 -15.16 -5.92 -15.25
CA ASP A 397 -16.14 -4.99 -15.80
C ASP A 397 -17.31 -5.69 -16.52
N GLY A 398 -17.14 -6.96 -16.89
CA GLY A 398 -18.16 -7.78 -17.55
C GLY A 398 -18.27 -7.56 -19.06
N GLN A 399 -17.18 -7.21 -19.76
CA GLN A 399 -17.20 -7.08 -21.22
C GLN A 399 -17.01 -8.40 -21.99
N ASP A 400 -16.54 -9.46 -21.33
CA ASP A 400 -16.44 -10.79 -21.94
C ASP A 400 -17.76 -11.58 -21.86
N THR A 401 -17.89 -12.65 -22.63
CA THR A 401 -19.06 -13.53 -22.63
C THR A 401 -18.79 -14.80 -21.83
N LEU A 402 -19.67 -15.13 -20.87
CA LEU A 402 -19.57 -16.40 -20.13
C LEU A 402 -19.98 -17.58 -21.02
N ARG A 403 -19.06 -18.53 -21.26
CA ARG A 403 -19.35 -19.75 -22.06
C ARG A 403 -19.51 -21.00 -21.20
N HIS A 404 -18.93 -20.99 -20.00
CA HIS A 404 -18.98 -22.11 -19.07
C HIS A 404 -19.61 -21.74 -17.73
N TYR A 405 -20.29 -22.71 -17.12
CA TYR A 405 -20.85 -22.58 -15.78
C TYR A 405 -20.02 -23.37 -14.77
N SER A 406 -19.80 -22.79 -13.59
CA SER A 406 -19.20 -23.44 -12.44
C SER A 406 -19.95 -23.08 -11.16
N PRO A 407 -20.34 -24.06 -10.33
CA PRO A 407 -20.95 -23.80 -9.02
C PRO A 407 -19.97 -23.15 -8.03
N ASN A 408 -18.66 -23.24 -8.29
CA ASN A 408 -17.62 -22.70 -7.42
C ASN A 408 -17.14 -21.31 -7.87
N ALA A 409 -17.66 -20.79 -8.99
CA ALA A 409 -17.30 -19.47 -9.50
C ALA A 409 -18.34 -18.41 -9.09
N PHE A 410 -17.85 -17.31 -8.53
CA PHE A 410 -18.62 -16.17 -8.07
C PHE A 410 -18.11 -14.92 -8.77
N ILE A 411 -19.00 -13.98 -9.09
CA ILE A 411 -18.66 -12.86 -9.96
C ILE A 411 -19.10 -11.53 -9.36
N ILE A 412 -18.19 -10.55 -9.37
CA ILE A 412 -18.43 -9.16 -9.02
C ILE A 412 -18.20 -8.31 -10.27
N LEU A 413 -19.27 -7.64 -10.70
CA LEU A 413 -19.26 -6.68 -11.80
C LEU A 413 -19.02 -5.27 -11.28
N VAL A 414 -17.89 -4.65 -11.64
CA VAL A 414 -17.54 -3.30 -11.16
C VAL A 414 -18.09 -2.17 -12.03
N LEU A 415 -18.25 -2.39 -13.34
CA LEU A 415 -18.74 -1.38 -14.29
C LEU A 415 -20.04 -1.79 -15.01
N GLY A 416 -20.46 -3.05 -14.88
CA GLY A 416 -21.80 -3.51 -15.26
C GLY A 416 -21.99 -3.82 -16.74
N GLY A 417 -21.00 -4.45 -17.38
CA GLY A 417 -21.06 -4.95 -18.75
C GLY A 417 -22.06 -6.10 -18.97
N ASP A 418 -22.09 -6.58 -20.21
CA ASP A 418 -23.12 -7.47 -20.75
C ASP A 418 -22.84 -8.97 -20.57
N MET A 419 -21.78 -9.32 -19.83
CA MET A 419 -21.35 -10.70 -19.57
C MET A 419 -22.47 -11.65 -19.12
N CYS A 420 -23.46 -11.14 -18.38
CA CYS A 420 -24.58 -11.93 -17.88
C CYS A 420 -25.80 -12.00 -18.83
N LYS A 421 -25.75 -11.38 -20.01
CA LYS A 421 -26.88 -11.34 -20.99
C LYS A 421 -26.96 -12.59 -21.88
N ASN A 422 -26.60 -13.75 -21.37
CA ASN A 422 -26.72 -15.02 -22.09
C ASN A 422 -27.28 -16.13 -21.17
N GLU A 423 -27.54 -17.32 -21.73
CA GLU A 423 -28.14 -18.45 -20.97
C GLU A 423 -27.28 -18.88 -19.76
N ILE A 424 -25.96 -18.88 -19.92
CA ILE A 424 -25.02 -19.25 -18.85
C ILE A 424 -25.01 -18.19 -17.73
N GLY A 425 -24.98 -16.91 -18.10
CA GLY A 425 -25.09 -15.78 -17.20
C GLY A 425 -26.40 -15.80 -16.42
N ASN A 426 -27.52 -16.15 -17.06
CA ASN A 426 -28.79 -16.33 -16.37
C ASN A 426 -28.72 -17.41 -15.28
N LYS A 427 -27.95 -18.48 -15.51
CA LYS A 427 -27.74 -19.54 -14.51
C LYS A 427 -26.98 -19.01 -13.29
N TYR A 428 -25.91 -18.24 -13.49
CA TYR A 428 -25.19 -17.57 -12.40
C TYR A 428 -26.07 -16.59 -11.61
N VAL A 429 -26.90 -15.81 -12.31
CA VAL A 429 -27.84 -14.85 -11.67
C VAL A 429 -28.91 -15.58 -10.87
N ALA A 430 -29.51 -16.64 -11.43
CA ALA A 430 -30.53 -17.46 -10.75
C ALA A 430 -29.99 -18.08 -9.46
N ASN A 431 -28.72 -18.49 -9.47
CA ASN A 431 -28.02 -19.03 -8.31
C ASN A 431 -27.45 -17.97 -7.36
N LYS A 432 -27.71 -16.67 -7.61
CA LYS A 432 -27.23 -15.54 -6.80
C LYS A 432 -25.70 -15.48 -6.69
N GLN A 433 -24.99 -15.94 -7.71
CA GLN A 433 -23.52 -15.96 -7.78
C GLN A 433 -22.94 -14.66 -8.38
N VAL A 434 -23.77 -13.66 -8.68
CA VAL A 434 -23.36 -12.40 -9.31
C VAL A 434 -23.75 -11.21 -8.43
N MET A 435 -22.78 -10.36 -8.12
CA MET A 435 -22.97 -9.03 -7.57
C MET A 435 -22.58 -7.97 -8.60
N LYS A 436 -23.18 -6.78 -8.51
CA LYS A 436 -22.83 -5.60 -9.29
C LYS A 436 -22.63 -4.41 -8.36
N PHE A 437 -21.60 -3.65 -8.64
CA PHE A 437 -21.37 -2.35 -8.02
C PHE A 437 -22.39 -1.35 -8.56
N ASP A 438 -23.16 -0.73 -7.68
CA ASP A 438 -23.97 0.43 -8.04
C ASP A 438 -23.18 1.71 -7.75
N PRO A 439 -22.79 2.45 -8.79
CA PRO A 439 -21.99 3.65 -8.66
C PRO A 439 -22.73 4.87 -8.09
N ASN A 440 -24.07 4.84 -8.06
CA ASN A 440 -24.85 5.95 -7.48
C ASN A 440 -24.90 5.83 -5.96
N THR A 441 -25.01 4.60 -5.46
CA THR A 441 -25.08 4.31 -4.03
C THR A 441 -23.73 3.95 -3.42
N ASN A 442 -22.73 3.63 -4.26
CA ASN A 442 -21.42 3.08 -3.88
C ASN A 442 -21.54 1.76 -3.09
N VAL A 443 -22.54 0.95 -3.42
CA VAL A 443 -22.84 -0.30 -2.74
C VAL A 443 -22.88 -1.45 -3.74
N PHE A 444 -22.35 -2.60 -3.34
CA PHE A 444 -22.52 -3.83 -4.09
C PHE A 444 -23.91 -4.44 -3.83
N GLU A 445 -24.61 -4.79 -4.90
CA GLU A 445 -25.93 -5.40 -4.85
C GLU A 445 -25.93 -6.70 -5.63
N PHE A 446 -26.83 -7.63 -5.29
CA PHE A 446 -27.05 -8.79 -6.16
C PHE A 446 -27.51 -8.31 -7.52
N TYR A 447 -26.91 -8.84 -8.57
CA TYR A 447 -27.30 -8.52 -9.93
C TYR A 447 -28.76 -8.95 -10.14
N LYS A 448 -29.62 -7.97 -10.38
CA LYS A 448 -31.00 -8.17 -10.82
C LYS A 448 -31.06 -7.77 -12.28
N ARG A 449 -31.78 -8.58 -13.05
CA ARG A 449 -31.96 -8.32 -14.47
C ARG A 449 -33.09 -7.32 -14.69
#